data_AF-A0AAV9KZ89-F1
#
_entry.id   AF-A0AAV9KZ89-F1
#
_cell.length_a   1.000
_cell.length_b   1.000
_cell.length_c   1.000
_cell.angle_alpha   90.00
_cell.angle_beta   90.00
_cell.angle_gamma   90.00
#
_symmetry.space_group_name_H-M   'P 1'
#
loop_
_entity.id
_entity.type
_entity.pdbx_description
1 polymer ?
#
loop_
_entity_poly.entity_id
_entity_poly.type
_entity_poly.pdbx_seq_one_letter_code
_entity_poly.pdbx_strand_id
1 'polypeptide(L)' 'MGSHSGLFSVRSAWELMRRKKEKVDKYELMWGKGLPFKINFFLWRAWKGRIATDDYLKRMRINIVSRCW' A
#
# COMPACT_ATOMS: atom_id res chain seq x y z
N MET A 1 -10.42 -24.98 -16.92
CA MET A 1 -10.54 -24.32 -18.24
C MET A 1 -9.15 -23.93 -18.71
N GLY A 2 -8.50 -24.80 -19.48
CA GLY A 2 -7.18 -24.54 -20.05
C GLY A 2 -7.31 -23.80 -21.39
N SER A 3 -6.51 -22.76 -21.59
CA SER A 3 -6.47 -22.05 -22.87
C SER A 3 -5.90 -22.96 -23.97
N HIS A 4 -6.65 -23.19 -25.04
CA HIS A 4 -6.29 -24.08 -26.17
C HIS A 4 -5.29 -23.47 -27.17
N SER A 5 -4.68 -22.33 -26.86
CA SER A 5 -3.62 -21.73 -27.67
C SER A 5 -2.26 -22.28 -27.21
N GLY A 6 -1.63 -23.15 -28.00
CA GLY A 6 -0.36 -23.84 -27.71
C GLY A 6 0.90 -22.97 -27.54
N LEU A 7 0.76 -21.68 -27.26
CA LEU A 7 1.83 -20.74 -26.97
C LEU A 7 2.14 -20.76 -25.47
N PHE A 8 2.95 -21.73 -25.04
CA PHE A 8 3.53 -21.74 -23.72
C PHE A 8 4.64 -20.67 -23.65
N SER A 9 4.54 -19.77 -22.68
CA SER A 9 5.61 -18.84 -22.36
C SER A 9 5.91 -18.95 -20.87
N VAL A 10 7.20 -18.89 -20.52
CA VAL A 10 7.63 -18.80 -19.12
C VAL A 10 6.93 -17.65 -18.39
N ARG A 11 6.62 -16.57 -19.11
CA ARG A 11 5.86 -15.43 -18.58
C ARG A 11 4.42 -15.79 -18.19
N SER A 12 3.70 -16.54 -19.02
CA SER A 12 2.30 -16.90 -18.73
C SER A 12 2.22 -17.91 -17.60
N ALA A 13 3.14 -18.88 -17.57
CA ALA A 13 3.28 -19.82 -16.46
C ALA A 13 3.58 -19.09 -15.14
N TRP A 14 4.52 -18.14 -15.17
CA TRP A 14 4.85 -17.32 -14.00
C TRP A 14 3.68 -16.46 -13.51
N GLU A 15 2.90 -15.88 -14.42
CA GLU A 15 1.72 -15.10 -14.07
C GLU A 15 0.59 -15.93 -13.45
N LEU A 16 0.47 -17.20 -13.83
CA LEU A 16 -0.45 -18.18 -13.23
C LEU A 16 0.02 -18.66 -11.84
N MET A 17 1.32 -18.90 -11.68
CA MET A 17 1.89 -19.39 -10.41
C MET A 17 1.93 -18.32 -9.32
N ARG A 18 2.09 -17.04 -9.68
CA ARG A 18 2.18 -15.97 -8.67
C ARG A 18 0.84 -15.73 -7.99
N ARG A 19 0.82 -15.72 -6.66
CA ARG A 19 -0.31 -15.19 -5.89
C ARG A 19 -0.31 -13.67 -5.96
N LYS A 20 -1.03 -13.09 -6.93
CA LYS A 20 -1.29 -11.64 -6.94
C LYS A 20 -2.17 -11.33 -5.73
N LYS A 21 -1.69 -10.48 -4.81
CA LYS A 21 -2.58 -9.81 -3.87
C LYS A 21 -3.50 -8.90 -4.69
N GLU A 22 -4.75 -8.75 -4.25
CA GLU A 22 -5.67 -7.79 -4.85
C GLU A 22 -5.00 -6.42 -4.92
N LYS A 23 -5.24 -5.72 -6.04
CA LYS A 23 -4.89 -4.31 -6.14
C LYS A 23 -5.73 -3.59 -5.10
N VAL A 24 -5.09 -3.12 -4.03
CA VAL A 24 -5.75 -2.25 -3.07
C VAL A 24 -5.60 -0.83 -3.62
N ASP A 25 -6.72 -0.22 -4.01
CA ASP A 25 -6.78 1.15 -4.59
C ASP A 25 -5.98 2.18 -3.77
N LYS A 26 -5.86 1.94 -2.46
CA LYS A 26 -5.10 2.78 -1.53
C LYS A 26 -3.60 2.87 -1.87
N TYR A 27 -3.00 1.84 -2.46
CA TYR A 27 -1.61 1.91 -2.92
C TYR A 27 -1.46 2.74 -4.19
N GLU A 28 -2.47 2.73 -5.06
CA GLU A 28 -2.47 3.53 -6.29
C GLU A 28 -2.61 5.02 -5.99
N LEU A 29 -3.43 5.37 -5.00
CA LEU A 29 -3.50 6.72 -4.42
C LEU A 29 -2.16 7.15 -3.77
N MET A 30 -1.49 6.25 -3.05
CA MET A 30 -0.27 6.57 -2.31
C MET A 30 0.99 6.69 -3.19
N TRP A 31 1.00 6.05 -4.35
CA TRP A 31 2.09 6.10 -5.32
C TRP A 31 1.66 6.70 -6.67
N GLY A 32 0.60 7.52 -6.64
CA GLY A 32 0.06 8.18 -7.83
C GLY A 32 1.09 9.04 -8.55
N LYS A 33 0.96 9.12 -9.88
CA LYS A 33 1.80 9.98 -10.71
C LYS A 33 1.50 11.45 -10.38
N GLY A 34 2.54 12.29 -10.32
CA GLY A 34 2.43 13.73 -10.09
C GLY A 34 2.62 14.19 -8.64
N LEU A 35 2.68 13.27 -7.68
CA LEU A 35 3.04 13.60 -6.30
C LEU A 35 4.56 13.60 -6.11
N PRO A 36 5.14 14.65 -5.48
CA PRO A 36 6.52 14.62 -5.05
C PRO A 36 6.79 13.42 -4.13
N PHE A 37 7.96 12.79 -4.30
CA PHE A 37 8.37 11.63 -3.51
C PHE A 37 8.24 11.84 -1.99
N LYS A 38 8.53 13.06 -1.51
CA LYS A 38 8.42 13.43 -0.10
C LYS A 38 7.00 13.24 0.45
N ILE A 39 5.98 13.51 -0.35
CA ILE A 39 4.57 13.34 0.03
C ILE A 39 4.21 11.86 0.05
N ASN A 40 4.57 11.10 -0.99
CA ASN A 40 4.31 9.66 -1.05
C ASN A 40 4.99 8.92 0.10
N PHE A 41 6.24 9.27 0.40
CA PHE A 41 6.99 8.68 1.50
C PHE A 41 6.38 9.03 2.87
N PHE A 42 5.95 10.28 3.06
CA PHE A 42 5.25 10.70 4.27
C PHE A 42 3.94 9.92 4.45
N LEU A 43 3.13 9.81 3.39
CA LEU A 43 1.85 9.10 3.42
C LEU A 43 2.05 7.61 3.71
N TRP A 44 3.05 6.97 3.12
CA TRP A 44 3.42 5.58 3.42
C TRP A 44 3.83 5.40 4.88
N ARG A 45 4.62 6.33 5.42
CA ARG A 45 5.05 6.31 6.83
C ARG A 45 3.85 6.51 7.77
N ALA A 46 2.92 7.40 7.43
CA ALA A 46 1.67 7.61 8.17
C ALA A 46 0.78 6.36 8.14
N TRP A 47 0.58 5.77 6.95
CA TRP A 47 -0.18 4.55 6.73
C TRP A 47 0.36 3.36 7.54
N LYS A 48 1.70 3.26 7.65
CA LYS A 48 2.37 2.26 8.47
C LYS A 48 2.31 2.53 9.99
N GLY A 49 1.71 3.63 10.44
CA GLY A 49 1.70 4.02 11.85
C GLY A 49 3.07 4.40 12.39
N ARG A 50 4.00 4.80 11.52
CA ARG A 50 5.37 5.22 11.90
C ARG A 50 5.46 6.72 12.20
N ILE A 51 4.31 7.38 12.30
CA ILE A 51 4.15 8.77 12.68
C ILE A 51 3.27 8.76 13.93
N ALA A 52 3.72 9.43 14.98
CA ALA A 52 3.02 9.54 16.25
C ALA A 52 1.88 10.56 16.14
N THR A 53 0.89 10.24 15.30
CA THR A 53 -0.36 11.00 15.24
C THR A 53 -1.20 10.68 16.47
N ASP A 54 -1.98 11.64 16.94
CA ASP A 54 -2.86 11.49 18.11
C ASP A 54 -3.75 10.24 18.01
N ASP A 55 -4.36 9.98 16.85
CA ASP A 55 -5.13 8.76 16.55
C ASP A 55 -4.32 7.46 16.77
N TYR A 56 -3.06 7.45 16.32
CA TYR A 56 -2.21 6.27 16.45
C TYR A 56 -1.76 6.05 17.89
N LEU A 57 -1.47 7.14 18.62
CA LEU A 57 -1.15 7.12 20.05
C LEU A 57 -2.35 6.64 20.87
N LYS A 58 -3.55 7.15 20.59
CA LYS A 58 -4.81 6.69 21.19
C LYS A 58 -5.05 5.21 20.94
N ARG A 59 -4.78 4.72 19.72
CA ARG A 59 -4.87 3.28 19.40
C ARG A 59 -3.88 2.44 20.22
N MET A 60 -2.73 3.00 20.57
CA MET A 60 -1.75 2.39 21.48
C MET A 60 -2.06 2.63 22.98
N ARG A 61 -3.24 3.15 23.31
CA ARG A 61 -3.68 3.53 24.68
C ARG A 61 -2.81 4.61 25.34
N ILE A 62 -2.07 5.38 24.54
CA ILE A 62 -1.31 6.53 25.01
C ILE A 62 -2.20 7.76 24.80
N ASN A 63 -2.78 8.27 25.88
CA ASN A 63 -3.62 9.45 25.82
C ASN A 63 -2.76 10.70 26.08
N ILE A 64 -2.40 11.39 24.99
CA ILE A 64 -1.69 12.67 25.05
C ILE A 64 -2.68 13.76 24.70
N VAL A 65 -2.72 14.82 25.50
CA VAL A 65 -3.53 16.00 25.17
C VAL A 65 -2.88 16.71 23.98
N SER A 66 -3.62 16.88 22.88
CA SER A 66 -3.16 17.65 21.73
C SER A 66 -2.86 19.08 22.16
N ARG A 67 -1.58 19.46 22.13
CA ARG A 67 -1.09 20.77 22.61
C ARG A 67 -1.15 21.88 21.56
N CYS A 68 -1.58 21.56 20.34
CA CYS A 68 -1.70 22.52 19.25
C CYS A 68 -3.18 22.69 18.92
N TRP A 69 -3.65 23.93 19.00
CA TRP A 69 -4.94 24.40 18.49
C TRP A 69 -4.75 24.98 17.10
#